data_AF-A0A845AUJ0-F1
#
_entry.id   AF-A0A845AUJ0-F1
#
_cell.length_a   1.000
_cell.length_b   1.000
_cell.length_c   1.000
_cell.angle_alpha   90.00
_cell.angle_beta   90.00
_cell.angle_gamma   90.00
#
_symmetry.space_group_name_H-M   'P 1'
#
loop_
_entity.id
_entity.type
_entity.pdbx_description
1 polymer ?
#
loop_
_entity_poly.entity_id
_entity_poly.type
_entity_poly.pdbx_seq_one_letter_code
_entity_poly.pdbx_strand_id
1 'polypeptide(L)'
;MPALKLNKTVTQKSPTLAVTNKFKPGTYRFRLSVIDDAQNESAPTEIVVTVIKPTAPIRVNERIAERLRIRDPRRRRINVPPIRDGIIRR
;
A
#
# COMPACT_ATOMS: atom_id res chain seq x y z
N MET A 1 16.28 18.06 0.85
CA MET A 1 16.78 16.73 0.42
C MET A 1 16.87 16.73 -1.10
N PRO A 2 17.97 16.25 -1.69
CA PRO A 2 18.11 16.20 -3.14
C PRO A 2 17.08 15.24 -3.76
N ALA A 3 16.69 15.53 -5.00
CA ALA A 3 15.83 14.65 -5.79
C ALA A 3 16.65 14.06 -6.95
N LEU A 4 16.53 12.75 -7.15
CA LEU A 4 17.15 12.08 -8.29
C LEU A 4 16.41 12.42 -9.58
N LYS A 5 17.13 12.81 -10.62
CA LYS A 5 16.56 12.98 -11.95
C LYS A 5 16.92 11.76 -12.80
N LEU A 6 15.99 11.31 -13.64
CA LEU A 6 16.23 10.19 -14.53
C LEU A 6 17.50 10.44 -15.35
N ASN A 7 18.40 9.44 -15.38
CA ASN A 7 19.67 9.47 -16.10
C ASN A 7 20.61 10.64 -15.70
N LYS A 8 20.44 11.22 -14.51
CA LYS A 8 21.37 12.21 -13.96
C LYS A 8 22.05 11.65 -12.73
N THR A 9 23.38 11.61 -12.78
CA THR A 9 24.22 11.20 -11.66
C THR A 9 24.22 12.28 -10.57
N VAL A 10 24.15 11.84 -9.32
CA VAL A 10 24.39 12.69 -8.14
C VAL A 10 25.66 12.20 -7.48
N THR A 11 26.64 13.09 -7.31
CA THR A 11 27.93 12.78 -6.69
C THR A 11 28.00 13.40 -5.31
N GLN A 12 28.52 12.66 -4.33
CA GLN A 12 28.76 13.15 -2.98
C GLN A 12 29.90 12.39 -2.32
N LYS A 13 30.47 12.97 -1.25
CA LYS A 13 31.52 12.33 -0.43
C LYS A 13 30.99 11.65 0.84
N SER A 14 29.71 11.84 1.16
CA SER A 14 29.06 11.16 2.29
C SER A 14 28.73 9.71 1.91
N PRO A 15 28.91 8.73 2.81
CA PRO A 15 28.53 7.34 2.56
C PRO A 15 27.01 7.15 2.50
N THR A 16 26.22 8.13 2.95
CA THR A 16 24.75 8.04 3.00
C THR A 16 24.11 9.09 2.10
N LEU A 17 23.26 8.66 1.16
CA LEU A 17 22.44 9.52 0.32
C LEU A 17 20.95 9.32 0.65
N ALA A 18 20.31 10.34 1.22
CA ALA A 18 18.87 10.35 1.44
C ALA A 18 18.18 11.23 0.38
N VAL A 19 17.25 10.65 -0.37
CA VAL A 19 16.54 11.30 -1.48
C VAL A 19 15.04 11.19 -1.31
N THR A 20 14.33 12.24 -1.70
CA THR A 20 12.86 12.26 -1.69
C THR A 20 12.37 12.61 -3.09
N ASN A 21 11.68 11.66 -3.71
CA ASN A 21 11.25 11.75 -5.10
C ASN A 21 9.76 11.41 -5.23
N LYS A 22 9.04 12.19 -6.05
CA LYS A 22 7.69 11.84 -6.51
C LYS A 22 7.79 11.10 -7.84
N PHE A 23 7.83 9.78 -7.77
CA PHE A 23 7.84 8.92 -8.95
C PHE A 23 6.42 8.61 -9.41
N LYS A 24 6.22 8.49 -10.73
CA LYS A 24 4.99 7.92 -11.29
C LYS A 24 5.03 6.40 -11.10
N PRO A 25 3.87 5.70 -11.20
CA PRO A 25 3.89 4.25 -11.22
C PRO A 25 4.79 3.71 -12.34
N GLY A 26 5.58 2.68 -12.03
CA GLY A 26 6.58 2.12 -12.93
C GLY A 26 7.71 1.43 -12.18
N THR A 27 8.62 0.81 -12.94
CA THR A 27 9.82 0.15 -12.40
C THR A 27 11.03 1.03 -12.63
N TYR A 28 11.80 1.27 -11.56
CA TYR A 28 12.99 2.10 -11.56
C TYR A 28 14.19 1.29 -11.13
N ARG A 29 15.32 1.49 -11.80
CA ARG A 29 16.61 0.92 -11.43
C ARG A 29 17.51 2.04 -10.93
N PHE A 30 17.99 1.91 -9.71
CA PHE A 30 18.99 2.80 -9.12
C PHE A 30 20.34 2.11 -9.15
N ARG A 31 21.38 2.87 -9.48
CA ARG A 31 22.75 2.38 -9.61
C ARG A 31 23.67 3.20 -8.71
N LEU A 32 24.52 2.52 -7.95
CA LEU A 32 25.58 3.10 -7.15
C LEU A 32 26.93 2.61 -7.68
N SER A 33 27.84 3.54 -7.94
CA SER A 33 29.27 3.28 -8.05
C SER A 33 30.02 4.19 -7.10
N VAL A 34 31.17 3.71 -6.60
CA VAL A 34 32.05 4.46 -5.69
C VAL A 34 33.37 4.68 -6.41
N ILE A 35 33.91 5.90 -6.30
CA ILE A 35 35.24 6.26 -6.79
C ILE A 35 36.12 6.50 -5.56
N ASP A 36 37.24 5.79 -5.48
CA ASP A 36 38.23 5.98 -4.40
C ASP A 36 39.16 7.18 -4.66
N ASP A 37 40.05 7.46 -3.70
CA ASP A 37 41.00 8.58 -3.82
C ASP A 37 42.03 8.37 -4.94
N ALA A 38 42.27 7.13 -5.35
CA ALA A 38 43.14 6.76 -6.46
C ALA A 38 42.41 6.77 -7.83
N GLN A 39 41.15 7.21 -7.87
CA GLN A 39 40.29 7.24 -9.06
C GLN A 39 39.87 5.86 -9.60
N ASN A 40 39.96 4.80 -8.79
CA ASN A 40 39.39 3.51 -9.17
C ASN A 40 37.86 3.56 -8.98
N GLU A 41 37.11 3.09 -9.98
CA GLU A 41 35.65 2.94 -9.90
C GLU A 41 35.27 1.50 -9.55
N SER A 42 34.35 1.33 -8.60
CA SER A 42 33.79 0.03 -8.26
C SER A 42 32.92 -0.53 -9.39
N ALA A 43 32.72 -1.86 -9.41
CA ALA A 43 31.57 -2.41 -10.14
C ALA A 43 30.27 -1.78 -9.60
N PRO A 44 29.26 -1.54 -10.46
CA PRO A 44 28.02 -0.92 -10.02
C PRO A 44 27.18 -1.89 -9.18
N THR A 45 26.58 -1.38 -8.11
CA THR A 45 25.50 -2.05 -7.37
C THR A 45 24.16 -1.51 -7.82
N GLU A 46 23.18 -2.38 -8.05
CA GLU A 46 21.86 -2.01 -8.55
C GLU A 46 20.75 -2.42 -7.57
N ILE A 47 19.74 -1.55 -7.43
CA ILE A 47 18.47 -1.89 -6.79
C ILE A 47 17.31 -1.58 -7.74
N VAL A 48 16.28 -2.43 -7.71
CA VAL A 48 15.07 -2.24 -8.50
C VAL A 48 13.92 -1.90 -7.56
N VAL A 49 13.23 -0.79 -7.83
CA VAL A 49 12.07 -0.34 -7.06
C VAL A 49 10.88 -0.23 -7.99
N THR A 50 9.80 -0.92 -7.66
CA THR A 50 8.54 -0.82 -8.38
C THR A 50 7.57 0.08 -7.60
N VAL A 51 7.19 1.19 -8.23
CA VAL A 51 6.15 2.09 -7.73
C VAL A 51 4.83 1.61 -8.30
N ILE A 52 3.96 1.09 -7.44
CA ILE A 52 2.64 0.60 -7.84
C ILE A 52 1.63 1.75 -7.91
N LYS A 53 0.70 1.67 -8.87
CA LYS A 53 -0.42 2.59 -8.93
C LYS A 53 -1.34 2.34 -7.72
N PRO A 54 -1.77 3.38 -6.99
CA PRO A 54 -2.75 3.20 -5.94
C PRO A 54 -4.04 2.61 -6.52
N THR A 55 -4.56 1.57 -5.88
CA THR A 55 -5.89 1.05 -6.20
C THR A 55 -6.90 1.72 -5.27
N ALA A 56 -7.99 2.22 -5.83
CA ALA A 56 -9.05 2.79 -5.02
C ALA A 56 -9.64 1.71 -4.09
N PRO A 57 -10.00 2.03 -2.84
CA PRO A 57 -10.69 1.09 -1.99
C PRO A 57 -12.01 0.68 -2.65
N ILE A 58 -12.32 -0.61 -2.60
CA ILE A 58 -13.62 -1.12 -3.05
C ILE A 58 -14.67 -0.59 -2.08
N ARG A 59 -15.54 0.30 -2.56
CA ARG A 59 -16.74 0.69 -1.81
C ARG A 59 -17.71 -0.49 -1.88
N VAL A 60 -17.83 -1.27 -0.81
CA VAL A 60 -18.90 -2.27 -0.71
C VAL A 60 -20.20 -1.50 -0.52
N ASN A 61 -21.00 -1.40 -1.59
CA ASN A 61 -22.34 -0.84 -1.52
C ASN A 61 -23.13 -1.73 -0.56
N GLU A 62 -23.83 -1.14 0.42
CA GLU A 62 -24.63 -1.90 1.41
C GLU A 62 -25.63 -2.86 0.74
N ARG A 63 -26.14 -2.52 -0.46
CA ARG A 63 -27.02 -3.39 -1.27
C ARG A 63 -26.34 -4.69 -1.74
N ILE A 64 -25.02 -4.69 -1.95
CA ILE A 64 -24.25 -5.90 -2.30
C ILE A 64 -23.98 -6.73 -1.03
N ALA A 65 -23.65 -6.07 0.09
CA ALA A 65 -23.49 -6.74 1.38
C ALA A 65 -24.80 -7.41 1.83
N GLU A 66 -25.95 -6.76 1.62
CA GLU A 66 -27.27 -7.31 1.92
C GLU A 66 -27.62 -8.51 1.02
N ARG A 67 -27.34 -8.42 -0.29
CA ARG A 67 -27.51 -9.57 -1.21
C ARG A 67 -26.60 -10.76 -0.89
N LEU A 68 -25.39 -10.53 -0.37
CA LEU A 68 -24.49 -11.59 0.06
C LEU A 68 -24.91 -12.19 1.42
N ARG A 69 -25.42 -11.37 2.35
CA ARG A 69 -26.01 -11.82 3.63
C ARG A 69 -27.24 -12.71 3.43
N ILE A 70 -28.08 -12.42 2.44
CA ILE A 70 -29.28 -13.22 2.13
C ILE A 70 -28.91 -14.61 1.59
N ARG A 71 -27.71 -14.78 1.03
CA ARG A 71 -27.23 -16.04 0.45
C ARG A 71 -26.48 -16.94 1.44
N ASP A 72 -26.34 -16.57 2.71
CA ASP A 72 -25.76 -17.44 3.73
C ASP A 72 -26.84 -18.36 4.33
N PRO A 73 -26.90 -19.65 3.95
CA PRO A 73 -27.93 -20.57 4.44
C PRO A 73 -27.79 -20.87 5.95
N ARG A 74 -26.65 -20.51 6.58
CA ARG A 74 -26.36 -20.83 7.99
C ARG A 74 -27.05 -19.92 9.01
N ARG A 75 -27.77 -18.88 8.58
CA ARG A 75 -28.54 -17.98 9.48
C ARG A 75 -30.06 -18.07 9.32
N ARG A 76 -30.59 -19.12 8.69
CA ARG A 76 -32.02 -19.43 8.78
C ARG A 76 -32.30 -20.15 10.09
N ARG A 77 -33.06 -19.49 10.97
CA ARG A 77 -33.62 -19.95 12.26
C ARG A 77 -32.75 -19.67 13.48
N ILE A 78 -33.02 -18.54 14.15
CA ILE A 78 -33.61 -18.58 15.51
C ILE A 78 -34.66 -17.47 15.55
N ASN A 79 -35.93 -17.85 15.53
CA ASN A 79 -37.04 -16.95 15.81
C ASN A 79 -37.14 -16.89 17.34
N VAL A 80 -36.64 -15.84 17.97
CA VAL A 80 -36.83 -15.61 19.41
C VAL A 80 -38.20 -14.96 19.56
N PRO A 81 -39.19 -15.61 20.21
CA PRO A 81 -40.50 -15.01 20.36
C PRO A 81 -40.42 -13.79 21.29
N PRO A 82 -41.27 -12.78 21.11
CA PRO A 82 -41.35 -11.66 22.04
C PRO A 82 -41.90 -12.17 23.38
N ILE A 83 -41.17 -11.91 24.47
CA ILE A 83 -41.66 -12.14 25.83
C ILE A 83 -42.84 -11.21 26.04
N ARG A 84 -44.05 -11.79 26.13
CA ARG A 84 -45.26 -11.09 26.56
C ARG A 84 -45.29 -11.15 28.08
N ASP A 85 -44.83 -10.10 28.74
CA ASP A 85 -45.19 -9.88 30.14
C ASP A 85 -46.53 -9.14 30.19
N GLY A 86 -47.54 -9.90 30.65
CA GLY A 86 -48.90 -9.43 30.86
C GLY A 86 -49.03 -8.55 32.10
N ILE A 87 -49.83 -7.50 31.94
CA ILE A 87 -50.95 -7.10 32.81
C ILE A 87 -50.74 -7.27 34.32
N ILE A 88 -50.69 -6.15 35.06
CA ILE A 88 -51.61 -5.92 36.18
C ILE A 88 -52.20 -4.51 36.06
N ARG A 89 -53.54 -4.48 36.01
CA ARG A 89 -54.39 -3.28 36.16
C ARG A 89 -54.54 -2.95 37.65
N ARG A 90 -54.38 -1.68 38.02
CA ARG A 90 -55.36 -0.78 38.67
C ARG A 90 -54.63 0.41 39.28
#